data_AF-A0A0K6IMS7-F1
#
_entry.id   AF-A0A0K6IMS7-F1
#
_cell.length_a   1.000
_cell.length_b   1.000
_cell.length_c   1.000
_cell.angle_alpha   90.00
_cell.angle_beta   90.00
_cell.angle_gamma   90.00
#
_symmetry.space_group_name_H-M   'P 1'
#
loop_
_entity.id
_entity.type
_entity.pdbx_description
1 polymer ?
#
loop_
_entity_poly.entity_id
_entity_poly.type
_entity_poly.pdbx_seq_one_letter_code
_entity_poly.pdbx_strand_id
1 'polypeptide(L)'
;MSKLAENKAQTESSDNDKKTKRSLPISLVLGFLLCFLLSVGASSGITYYLVTSSNPAELISGQQSEVDSQLVAMRQSIEQQNATLSAINAENETLKTYLRHSSATALKNILINQEENIQAYLSVMRQAIGDLGELVPRSSEWETTYQYQMDLALKASMERTTLLNLLKTGEPPQQPTPIPAQSTKSQ
;
A
#
# COMPACT_ATOMS: atom_id res chain seq x y z
N MET A 1 -6.11 58.59 -77.52
CA MET A 1 -6.69 57.23 -77.40
C MET A 1 -5.64 56.20 -77.79
N SER A 2 -5.70 55.02 -77.17
CA SER A 2 -4.92 53.80 -77.44
C SER A 2 -3.50 53.79 -76.83
N LYS A 3 -3.26 53.10 -75.70
CA LYS A 3 -2.92 51.65 -75.55
C LYS A 3 -1.53 51.33 -76.14
N LEU A 4 -0.64 50.52 -75.59
CA LEU A 4 -0.50 49.63 -74.41
C LEU A 4 0.98 49.13 -74.44
N ALA A 5 1.40 48.30 -73.48
CA ALA A 5 2.64 47.50 -73.39
C ALA A 5 3.84 48.20 -72.72
N GLU A 6 4.26 47.83 -71.49
CA GLU A 6 4.92 46.56 -71.05
C GLU A 6 6.42 46.55 -71.44
N ASN A 7 7.30 47.02 -70.54
CA ASN A 7 8.20 46.24 -69.65
C ASN A 7 9.37 45.52 -70.36
N LYS A 8 10.61 46.04 -70.23
CA LYS A 8 11.76 45.32 -69.63
C LYS A 8 13.07 46.13 -69.60
N ALA A 9 13.72 46.02 -68.43
CA ALA A 9 15.15 45.86 -68.18
C ALA A 9 16.20 46.83 -68.80
N GLN A 10 16.72 47.68 -67.91
CA GLN A 10 18.11 47.65 -67.41
C GLN A 10 19.27 48.19 -68.29
N THR A 11 20.04 49.06 -67.61
CA THR A 11 21.52 49.24 -67.61
C THR A 11 22.14 50.39 -68.42
N GLU A 12 23.08 51.06 -67.71
CA GLU A 12 24.19 51.92 -68.17
C GLU A 12 23.85 53.35 -68.64
N SER A 13 24.58 54.41 -68.32
CA SER A 13 25.70 54.71 -67.42
C SER A 13 26.00 56.22 -67.53
N SER A 14 26.38 56.87 -66.41
CA SER A 14 27.27 58.06 -66.30
C SER A 14 26.93 59.36 -67.07
N ASP A 15 27.21 60.58 -66.63
CA ASP A 15 27.84 61.20 -65.46
C ASP A 15 27.77 62.73 -65.70
N ASN A 16 27.15 63.54 -64.85
CA ASN A 16 27.75 64.66 -64.09
C ASN A 16 26.62 65.68 -63.86
N ASP A 17 26.53 66.50 -62.82
CA ASP A 17 27.16 66.59 -61.51
C ASP A 17 26.34 67.65 -60.77
N LYS A 18 26.07 67.39 -59.48
CA LYS A 18 25.91 68.36 -58.38
C LYS A 18 25.34 67.62 -57.18
N LYS A 19 26.23 66.88 -56.53
CA LYS A 19 26.06 66.35 -55.16
C LYS A 19 25.66 67.48 -54.22
N THR A 20 24.41 67.51 -53.81
CA THR A 20 23.99 68.21 -52.61
C THR A 20 23.85 67.19 -51.48
N LYS A 21 24.85 67.17 -50.61
CA LYS A 21 24.80 66.47 -49.33
C LYS A 21 23.56 66.96 -48.56
N ARG A 22 22.50 66.16 -48.50
CA ARG A 22 21.44 66.33 -47.50
C ARG A 22 21.99 65.82 -46.16
N SER A 23 22.56 66.72 -45.37
CA SER A 23 22.72 66.46 -43.94
C SER A 23 21.34 66.23 -43.35
N LEU A 24 21.11 65.06 -42.75
CA LEU A 24 19.93 64.81 -41.93
C LEU A 24 19.82 65.98 -40.93
N PRO A 25 18.65 66.62 -40.78
CA PRO A 25 18.54 67.76 -39.89
C PRO A 25 18.94 67.27 -38.50
N ILE A 26 19.84 67.99 -37.84
CA ILE A 26 20.37 67.62 -36.52
C ILE A 26 19.23 67.40 -35.52
N SER A 27 18.08 68.06 -35.71
CA SER A 27 16.84 67.83 -34.96
C SER A 27 16.23 66.43 -35.13
N LEU A 28 16.38 65.78 -36.27
CA LEU A 28 15.91 64.41 -36.52
C LEU A 28 16.86 63.36 -35.94
N VAL A 29 18.17 63.62 -36.00
CA VAL A 29 19.17 62.76 -35.32
C VAL A 29 19.03 62.89 -33.80
N LEU A 30 18.80 64.10 -33.28
CA LEU A 30 18.56 64.36 -31.86
C LEU A 30 17.23 63.76 -31.39
N GLY A 31 16.18 63.84 -32.21
CA GLY A 31 14.90 63.18 -31.93
C GLY A 31 15.00 61.65 -31.92
N PHE A 32 15.76 61.08 -32.87
CA PHE A 32 16.03 59.64 -32.89
C PHE A 32 16.86 59.20 -31.66
N LEU A 33 17.87 59.97 -31.28
CA LEU A 33 18.71 59.68 -30.11
C LEU A 33 17.91 59.82 -28.79
N LEU A 34 17.04 60.82 -28.68
CA LEU A 34 16.13 60.98 -27.53
C LEU A 34 15.13 59.82 -27.44
N CYS A 35 14.54 59.42 -28.57
CA CYS A 35 13.62 58.29 -28.64
C CYS A 35 14.32 56.96 -28.29
N PHE A 36 15.57 56.78 -28.75
CA PHE A 36 16.37 55.62 -28.44
C PHE A 36 16.70 55.54 -26.95
N LEU A 37 17.12 56.65 -26.33
CA LEU A 37 17.39 56.71 -24.89
C LEU A 37 16.13 56.48 -24.05
N LEU A 38 14.99 57.03 -24.47
CA LEU A 38 13.70 56.78 -23.80
C LEU A 38 13.24 55.34 -23.96
N SER A 39 13.42 54.73 -25.12
CA SER A 39 13.04 53.33 -25.36
C SER A 39 13.90 52.35 -24.56
N VAL A 40 15.23 52.53 -24.60
CA VAL A 40 16.17 51.69 -23.83
C VAL A 40 16.02 51.95 -22.34
N GLY A 41 15.81 53.21 -21.93
CA GLY A 41 15.59 53.59 -20.54
C GLY A 41 14.27 53.06 -19.98
N ALA A 42 13.18 53.12 -20.75
CA ALA A 42 11.90 52.55 -20.35
C ALA A 42 11.98 51.02 -20.26
N SER A 43 12.55 50.34 -21.26
CA SER A 43 12.69 48.88 -21.26
C SER A 43 13.56 48.38 -20.09
N SER A 44 14.71 49.01 -19.88
CA SER A 44 15.63 48.65 -18.79
C SER A 44 15.07 49.05 -17.43
N GLY A 45 14.40 50.20 -17.33
CA GLY A 45 13.78 50.70 -16.11
C GLY A 45 12.60 49.85 -15.66
N ILE A 46 11.74 49.42 -16.59
CA ILE A 46 10.63 48.50 -16.28
C ILE A 46 11.18 47.14 -15.84
N THR A 47 12.21 46.62 -16.52
CA THR A 47 12.85 45.35 -16.15
C THR A 47 13.51 45.44 -14.77
N TYR A 48 14.23 46.52 -14.49
CA TYR A 48 14.88 46.74 -13.19
C TYR A 48 13.84 46.94 -12.06
N TYR A 49 12.76 47.67 -12.33
CA TYR A 49 11.66 47.83 -11.40
C TYR A 49 10.94 46.50 -11.15
N LEU A 50 10.68 45.68 -12.17
CA LEU A 50 10.09 44.36 -11.97
C LEU A 50 11.01 43.46 -11.14
N VAL A 51 12.29 43.36 -11.47
CA VAL A 51 13.25 42.49 -10.76
C VAL A 51 13.56 42.99 -9.33
N THR A 52 13.49 44.30 -9.10
CA THR A 52 13.71 44.88 -7.76
C THR A 52 12.43 44.85 -6.91
N SER A 53 11.25 45.04 -7.53
CA SER A 53 9.96 45.06 -6.85
C SER A 53 9.40 43.66 -6.60
N SER A 54 9.64 42.72 -7.52
CA SER A 54 9.49 41.29 -7.26
C SER A 54 10.84 40.75 -6.86
N ASN A 55 11.13 40.72 -5.56
CA ASN A 55 12.37 40.21 -5.00
C ASN A 55 12.41 38.69 -5.24
N PRO A 56 12.94 38.20 -6.38
CA PRO A 56 12.70 36.83 -6.80
C PRO A 56 13.50 35.87 -5.93
N ALA A 57 14.63 36.32 -5.38
CA ALA A 57 15.40 35.62 -4.37
C ALA A 57 14.60 35.42 -3.08
N GLU A 58 13.78 36.39 -2.66
CA GLU A 58 12.98 36.29 -1.43
C GLU A 58 11.78 35.35 -1.63
N LEU A 59 11.07 35.47 -2.76
CA LEU A 59 9.98 34.55 -3.14
C LEU A 59 10.47 33.11 -3.34
N ILE A 60 11.60 32.91 -4.02
CA ILE A 60 12.21 31.59 -4.19
C ILE A 60 12.69 31.06 -2.84
N SER A 61 13.31 31.88 -1.99
CA SER A 61 13.75 31.44 -0.65
C SER A 61 12.60 31.09 0.29
N GLY A 62 11.49 31.84 0.23
CA GLY A 62 10.28 31.56 1.00
C GLY A 62 9.58 30.30 0.53
N GLN A 63 9.45 30.11 -0.79
CA GLN A 63 8.87 28.90 -1.37
C GLN A 63 9.77 27.66 -1.16
N GLN A 64 11.09 27.82 -1.20
CA GLN A 64 12.05 26.76 -0.86
C GLN A 64 11.93 26.36 0.61
N SER A 65 11.85 27.34 1.52
CA SER A 65 11.67 27.11 2.96
C SER A 65 10.34 26.42 3.26
N GLU A 66 9.25 26.82 2.58
CA GLU A 66 7.95 26.19 2.73
C GLU A 66 7.95 24.74 2.22
N VAL A 67 8.54 24.48 1.05
CA VAL A 67 8.71 23.12 0.50
C VAL A 67 9.56 22.26 1.42
N ASP A 68 10.68 22.78 1.94
CA ASP A 68 11.52 22.06 2.89
C ASP A 68 10.77 21.74 4.19
N SER A 69 9.96 22.68 4.69
CA SER A 69 9.12 22.47 5.87
C SER A 69 8.05 21.39 5.64
N GLN A 70 7.42 21.36 4.45
CA GLN A 70 6.46 20.32 4.07
C GLN A 70 7.13 18.95 3.91
N LEU A 71 8.35 18.91 3.38
CA LEU A 71 9.13 17.69 3.22
C LEU A 71 9.53 17.10 4.58
N VAL A 72 9.92 17.95 5.54
CA VAL A 72 10.18 17.54 6.93
C VAL A 72 8.90 17.02 7.59
N ALA A 73 7.79 17.73 7.46
CA ALA A 73 6.50 17.30 8.02
C ALA A 73 6.01 15.97 7.41
N MET A 74 6.22 15.78 6.10
CA MET A 74 5.85 14.54 5.42
C MET A 74 6.73 13.36 5.86
N ARG A 75 8.05 13.56 6.00
CA ARG A 75 8.96 12.54 6.56
C ARG A 75 8.56 12.16 7.97
N GLN A 76 8.25 13.14 8.80
CA GLN A 76 7.81 12.91 10.17
C GLN A 76 6.48 12.13 10.22
N SER A 77 5.54 12.44 9.33
CA SER A 77 4.28 11.69 9.18
C SER A 77 4.51 10.24 8.74
N ILE A 78 5.42 10.00 7.79
CA ILE A 78 5.79 8.64 7.35
C ILE A 78 6.41 7.84 8.50
N GLU A 79 7.30 8.45 9.27
CA GLU A 79 7.95 7.80 10.41
C GLU A 79 6.94 7.46 11.51
N GLN A 80 6.00 8.38 11.78
CA GLN A 80 4.91 8.16 12.73
C GLN A 80 3.94 7.07 12.26
N GLN A 81 3.63 7.03 10.96
CA GLN A 81 2.80 5.97 10.36
C GLN A 81 3.52 4.61 10.41
N ASN A 82 4.83 4.56 10.13
CA ASN A 82 5.61 3.32 10.23
C ASN A 82 5.68 2.81 11.67
N ALA A 83 5.86 3.70 12.65
CA ALA A 83 5.83 3.35 14.07
C ALA A 83 4.45 2.79 14.46
N THR A 84 3.37 3.42 13.99
CA THR A 84 1.99 2.95 14.21
C THR A 84 1.75 1.59 13.56
N LEU A 85 2.21 1.40 12.33
CA LEU A 85 2.09 0.13 11.59
C LEU A 85 2.86 -0.99 12.30
N SER A 86 4.05 -0.69 12.82
CA SER A 86 4.84 -1.62 13.62
C SER A 86 4.13 -2.00 14.91
N ALA A 87 3.55 -1.04 15.62
CA ALA A 87 2.76 -1.29 16.83
C ALA A 87 1.53 -2.14 16.54
N ILE A 88 0.76 -1.81 15.50
CA ILE A 88 -0.41 -2.60 15.06
C ILE A 88 0.00 -4.03 14.71
N ASN A 89 1.11 -4.22 14.00
CA ASN A 89 1.60 -5.56 13.66
C ASN A 89 1.97 -6.36 14.92
N ALA A 90 2.64 -5.73 15.89
CA ALA A 90 2.97 -6.36 17.16
C ALA A 90 1.71 -6.76 17.94
N GLU A 91 0.72 -5.87 18.03
CA GLU A 91 -0.58 -6.18 18.64
C GLU A 91 -1.30 -7.31 17.89
N ASN A 92 -1.26 -7.32 16.55
CA ASN A 92 -1.88 -8.38 15.75
C ASN A 92 -1.24 -9.75 16.02
N GLU A 93 0.08 -9.82 16.14
CA GLU A 93 0.78 -11.06 16.52
C GLU A 93 0.44 -11.51 17.94
N THR A 94 0.30 -10.58 18.90
CA THR A 94 -0.19 -10.94 20.23
C THR A 94 -1.63 -11.45 20.19
N LEU A 95 -2.50 -10.83 19.39
CA LEU A 95 -3.90 -11.22 19.24
C LEU A 95 -4.02 -12.58 18.56
N LYS A 96 -3.23 -12.84 17.52
CA LYS A 96 -3.09 -14.17 16.90
C LYS A 96 -2.60 -15.20 17.90
N THR A 97 -1.65 -14.85 18.75
CA THR A 97 -1.15 -15.73 19.80
C THR A 97 -2.26 -16.05 20.81
N TYR A 98 -3.00 -15.05 21.28
CA TYR A 98 -4.18 -15.26 22.15
C TYR A 98 -5.28 -16.06 21.46
N LEU A 99 -5.53 -15.84 20.17
CA LEU A 99 -6.48 -16.62 19.37
C LEU A 99 -6.02 -18.05 19.14
N ARG A 100 -4.71 -18.30 19.04
CA ARG A 100 -4.12 -19.64 18.90
C ARG A 100 -4.11 -20.40 20.22
N HIS A 101 -3.90 -19.69 21.32
CA HIS A 101 -4.05 -20.22 22.68
C HIS A 101 -5.48 -20.05 23.21
N SER A 102 -6.42 -19.60 22.37
CA SER A 102 -7.76 -19.21 22.78
C SER A 102 -8.54 -20.39 23.31
N SER A 103 -9.58 -20.03 24.05
CA SER A 103 -10.67 -20.87 24.52
C SER A 103 -11.07 -21.97 23.55
N ALA A 104 -10.95 -21.80 22.22
CA ALA A 104 -11.25 -22.85 21.24
C ALA A 104 -10.38 -24.12 21.41
N THR A 105 -9.06 -23.98 21.57
CA THR A 105 -8.17 -25.14 21.80
C THR A 105 -8.34 -25.70 23.21
N ALA A 106 -8.49 -24.83 24.21
CA ALA A 106 -8.77 -25.26 25.58
C ALA A 106 -10.11 -26.03 25.68
N LEU A 107 -11.17 -25.50 25.06
CA LEU A 107 -12.50 -26.11 24.99
C LEU A 107 -12.45 -27.43 24.21
N LYS A 108 -11.72 -27.51 23.11
CA LYS A 108 -11.50 -28.77 22.38
C LYS A 108 -10.93 -29.84 23.31
N ASN A 109 -9.87 -29.50 24.06
CA ASN A 109 -9.24 -30.43 24.99
C ASN A 109 -10.19 -30.81 26.14
N ILE A 110 -10.99 -29.87 26.65
CA ILE A 110 -12.03 -30.13 27.65
C ILE A 110 -13.07 -31.11 27.10
N LEU A 111 -13.57 -30.90 25.88
CA LEU A 111 -14.55 -31.80 25.26
C LEU A 111 -13.98 -33.20 25.01
N ILE A 112 -12.72 -33.30 24.56
CA ILE A 112 -12.04 -34.59 24.41
C ILE A 112 -11.97 -35.31 25.76
N ASN A 113 -11.56 -34.61 26.81
CA ASN A 113 -11.46 -35.19 28.15
C ASN A 113 -12.82 -35.62 28.71
N GLN A 114 -13.89 -34.85 28.44
CA GLN A 114 -15.26 -35.24 28.80
C GLN A 114 -15.68 -36.53 28.07
N GLU A 115 -15.33 -36.65 26.79
CA GLU A 115 -15.63 -37.85 26.01
C GLU A 115 -14.88 -39.08 26.53
N GLU A 116 -13.59 -38.94 26.86
CA GLU A 116 -12.79 -39.99 27.49
C GLU A 116 -13.38 -40.43 28.84
N ASN A 117 -13.85 -39.46 29.65
CA ASN A 117 -14.52 -39.76 30.91
C ASN A 117 -15.82 -40.54 30.72
N ILE A 118 -16.64 -40.15 29.73
CA ILE A 118 -17.87 -40.87 29.37
C ILE A 118 -17.54 -42.31 28.95
N GLN A 119 -16.49 -42.52 28.16
CA GLN A 119 -16.07 -43.87 27.75
C GLN A 119 -15.67 -44.73 28.94
N ALA A 120 -14.87 -44.18 29.86
CA ALA A 120 -14.47 -44.88 31.08
C ALA A 120 -15.68 -45.25 31.93
N TYR A 121 -16.61 -44.30 32.12
CA TYR A 121 -17.85 -44.54 32.86
C TYR A 121 -18.71 -45.63 32.23
N LEU A 122 -18.95 -45.57 30.91
CA LEU A 122 -19.74 -46.57 30.18
C LEU A 122 -19.10 -47.96 30.23
N SER A 123 -17.76 -48.04 30.18
CA SER A 123 -17.04 -49.31 30.30
C SER A 123 -17.25 -49.97 31.68
N VAL A 124 -17.12 -49.19 32.75
CA VAL A 124 -17.38 -49.67 34.13
C VAL A 124 -18.85 -50.05 34.29
N MET A 125 -19.77 -49.25 33.77
CA MET A 125 -21.19 -49.53 33.87
C MET A 125 -21.58 -50.79 33.11
N ARG A 126 -21.01 -51.04 31.93
CA ARG A 126 -21.21 -52.27 31.16
C ARG A 126 -20.81 -53.50 31.97
N GLN A 127 -19.65 -53.45 32.64
CA GLN A 127 -19.19 -54.53 33.53
C GLN A 127 -20.16 -54.74 34.69
N ALA A 128 -20.54 -53.67 35.38
CA ALA A 128 -21.47 -53.73 36.49
C ALA A 128 -22.84 -54.31 36.11
N ILE A 129 -23.33 -54.02 34.90
CA ILE A 129 -24.58 -54.61 34.37
C ILE A 129 -24.41 -56.10 34.07
N GLY A 130 -23.27 -56.52 33.53
CA GLY A 130 -22.95 -57.94 33.34
C GLY A 130 -22.95 -58.69 34.68
N ASP A 131 -22.22 -58.17 35.67
CA ASP A 131 -22.17 -58.75 37.02
C ASP A 131 -23.57 -58.81 37.67
N LEU A 132 -24.39 -57.76 37.51
CA LEU A 132 -25.77 -57.75 38.00
C LEU A 132 -26.65 -58.77 37.26
N GLY A 133 -26.42 -58.96 35.97
CA GLY A 133 -27.08 -59.95 35.14
C GLY A 133 -26.87 -61.36 35.68
N GLU A 134 -25.63 -61.73 36.01
CA GLU A 134 -25.31 -63.04 36.56
C GLU A 134 -25.96 -63.31 37.94
N LEU A 135 -26.15 -62.26 38.74
CA LEU A 135 -26.72 -62.37 40.09
C LEU A 135 -28.26 -62.40 40.13
N VAL A 136 -28.93 -61.87 39.11
CA VAL A 136 -30.39 -61.72 39.09
C VAL A 136 -31.04 -62.81 38.22
N PRO A 137 -31.96 -63.62 38.75
CA PRO A 137 -32.67 -64.62 37.94
C PRO A 137 -33.49 -63.95 36.82
N ARG A 138 -33.49 -64.56 35.62
CA ARG A 138 -34.24 -64.10 34.44
C ARG A 138 -33.85 -62.69 33.96
N SER A 139 -32.58 -62.32 34.13
CA SER A 139 -32.03 -61.01 33.78
C SER A 139 -31.59 -60.84 32.33
N SER A 140 -31.39 -61.94 31.61
CA SER A 140 -30.72 -61.98 30.30
C SER A 140 -31.27 -60.98 29.27
N GLU A 141 -32.58 -60.76 29.26
CA GLU A 141 -33.24 -59.84 28.31
C GLU A 141 -32.89 -58.37 28.59
N TRP A 142 -33.00 -57.92 29.84
CA TRP A 142 -32.67 -56.54 30.17
C TRP A 142 -31.16 -56.33 30.12
N GLU A 143 -30.36 -57.28 30.60
CA GLU A 143 -28.90 -57.22 30.55
C GLU A 143 -28.41 -57.01 29.11
N THR A 144 -28.85 -57.87 28.18
CA THR A 144 -28.51 -57.77 26.75
C THR A 144 -28.92 -56.41 26.19
N THR A 145 -30.11 -55.94 26.53
CA THR A 145 -30.62 -54.64 26.06
C THR A 145 -29.76 -53.49 26.56
N TYR A 146 -29.43 -53.45 27.86
CA TYR A 146 -28.64 -52.37 28.45
C TYR A 146 -27.18 -52.39 27.97
N GLN A 147 -26.56 -53.57 27.86
CA GLN A 147 -25.21 -53.70 27.30
C GLN A 147 -25.17 -53.21 25.84
N TYR A 148 -26.15 -53.56 25.02
CA TYR A 148 -26.25 -53.08 23.64
C TYR A 148 -26.34 -51.55 23.57
N GLN A 149 -27.17 -50.94 24.42
CA GLN A 149 -27.31 -49.48 24.45
C GLN A 149 -26.03 -48.78 24.93
N MET A 150 -25.31 -49.37 25.88
CA MET A 150 -24.01 -48.85 26.33
C MET A 150 -22.96 -48.96 25.23
N ASP A 151 -22.98 -50.03 24.44
CA ASP A 151 -22.07 -50.21 23.30
C ASP A 151 -22.34 -49.18 22.20
N LEU A 152 -23.61 -48.90 21.90
CA LEU A 152 -23.98 -47.82 20.98
C LEU A 152 -23.51 -46.46 21.49
N ALA A 153 -23.71 -46.17 22.79
CA ALA A 153 -23.27 -44.92 23.39
C ALA A 153 -21.73 -44.77 23.39
N LEU A 154 -21.01 -45.86 23.67
CA LEU A 154 -19.55 -45.91 23.63
C LEU A 154 -19.03 -45.68 22.22
N LYS A 155 -19.65 -46.31 21.21
CA LYS A 155 -19.31 -46.10 19.80
C LYS A 155 -19.52 -44.63 19.39
N ALA A 156 -20.69 -44.07 19.69
CA ALA A 156 -21.00 -42.67 19.39
C ALA A 156 -20.06 -41.70 20.13
N SER A 157 -19.60 -42.09 21.32
CA SER A 157 -18.59 -41.35 22.09
C SER A 157 -17.23 -41.35 21.39
N MET A 158 -16.72 -42.51 20.97
CA MET A 158 -15.47 -42.62 20.22
C MET A 158 -15.49 -41.86 18.89
N GLU A 159 -16.62 -41.88 18.18
CA GLU A 159 -16.82 -41.10 16.96
C GLU A 159 -16.71 -39.59 17.23
N ARG A 160 -17.33 -39.09 18.32
CA ARG A 160 -17.20 -37.69 18.73
C ARG A 160 -15.76 -37.32 19.09
N THR A 161 -15.03 -38.16 19.83
CA THR A 161 -13.60 -37.94 20.10
C THR A 161 -12.80 -37.84 18.79
N THR A 162 -13.08 -38.72 17.84
CA THR A 162 -12.40 -38.74 16.53
C THR A 162 -12.66 -37.45 15.76
N LEU A 163 -13.92 -36.99 15.72
CA LEU A 163 -14.27 -35.71 15.10
C LEU A 163 -13.57 -34.54 15.79
N LEU A 164 -13.57 -34.50 17.12
CA LEU A 164 -12.88 -33.46 17.90
C LEU A 164 -11.37 -33.44 17.66
N ASN A 165 -10.75 -34.60 17.44
CA ASN A 165 -9.33 -34.70 17.09
C ASN A 165 -9.04 -34.20 15.66
N LEU A 166 -9.98 -34.40 14.74
CA LEU A 166 -9.87 -33.91 13.36
C LEU A 166 -10.13 -32.39 13.23
N LEU A 167 -10.80 -31.78 14.20
CA LEU A 167 -11.00 -30.33 14.24
C LEU A 167 -9.63 -29.63 14.37
N LYS A 168 -9.12 -29.12 13.25
CA LYS A 168 -7.99 -28.20 13.20
C LYS A 168 -8.41 -26.85 13.74
N THR A 169 -8.22 -26.65 15.05
CA THR A 169 -8.37 -25.33 15.65
C THR A 169 -7.06 -24.56 15.47
N GLY A 170 -7.02 -23.62 14.52
CA GLY A 170 -6.06 -22.50 14.55
C GLY A 170 -4.70 -22.67 13.86
N GLU A 171 -4.40 -23.77 13.17
CA GLU A 171 -3.15 -23.87 12.37
C GLU A 171 -3.38 -23.40 10.92
N PRO A 172 -2.70 -22.34 10.45
CA PRO A 172 -2.68 -22.03 9.03
C PRO A 172 -1.97 -23.18 8.30
N PRO A 173 -2.43 -23.58 7.08
CA PRO A 173 -1.71 -24.56 6.28
C PRO A 173 -0.27 -24.07 6.11
N GLN A 174 0.71 -24.88 6.52
CA GLN A 174 2.11 -24.59 6.24
C GLN A 174 2.24 -24.50 4.72
N GLN A 175 2.35 -23.28 4.20
CA GLN A 175 2.77 -23.10 2.82
C GLN A 175 4.14 -23.77 2.70
N PRO A 176 4.34 -24.66 1.72
CA PRO A 176 5.62 -25.31 1.54
C PRO A 176 6.68 -24.23 1.35
N THR A 177 7.65 -24.23 2.25
CA THR A 177 8.83 -23.37 2.20
C THR A 177 9.43 -23.46 0.79
N PRO A 178 9.56 -22.34 0.04
CA PRO A 178 10.27 -22.37 -1.23
C PRO A 178 11.69 -22.83 -0.93
N ILE A 179 12.07 -23.97 -1.50
CA ILE A 179 13.42 -24.51 -1.44
C ILE A 179 14.34 -23.40 -1.96
N PRO A 180 15.36 -22.94 -1.19
CA PRO A 180 16.32 -21.99 -1.71
C PRO A 180 16.99 -22.61 -2.94
N ALA A 181 16.96 -21.87 -4.05
CA ALA A 181 17.64 -22.26 -5.28
C ALA A 181 19.07 -22.69 -4.96
N GLN A 182 19.37 -23.97 -5.21
CA GLN A 182 20.72 -24.49 -5.11
C GLN A 182 21.61 -23.65 -6.02
N SER A 183 22.56 -22.95 -5.39
CA SER A 183 23.67 -22.30 -6.06
C SER A 183 24.43 -23.35 -6.87
N THR A 184 24.30 -23.28 -8.18
CA THR A 184 25.19 -23.94 -9.14
C THR A 184 26.60 -23.40 -8.93
N LYS A 185 27.44 -24.15 -8.20
CA LYS A 185 28.89 -24.01 -8.33
C LYS A 185 29.33 -24.93 -9.48
N SER A 186 29.56 -24.33 -10.65
CA SER A 186 30.51 -24.87 -11.62
C SER A 186 31.92 -24.72 -11.05
N GLN A 187 32.60 -25.84 -10.86
CA GLN A 187 34.05 -25.99 -11.04
C GLN A 187 34.30 -27.32 -11.72
#